data_AF-A0A7S3E2D1-F1
#
_entry.id   AF-A0A7S3E2D1-F1
#
_cell.length_a   1.000
_cell.length_b   1.000
_cell.length_c   1.000
_cell.angle_alpha   90.00
_cell.angle_beta   90.00
_cell.angle_gamma   90.00
#
_symmetry.space_group_name_H-M   'P 1'
#
loop_
_entity.id
_entity.type
_entity.pdbx_description
1 polymer ?
#
loop_
_entity_poly.entity_id
_entity_poly.type
_entity_poly.pdbx_seq_one_letter_code
_entity_poly.pdbx_strand_id
1 'polypeptide(L)'
;IRRERELALRRYVARVGPQLATLTDRVRIKCGQKRPEAAVEADDACKSARAEYVALIGRVERETAELTWGSAQAQARRAQFTRDFGCSGWTSEAIAEIKRHAPIVELGAGNGQWLAALARAGVDAVGYDDFSALPLPAASAPGKTTGVLRGDERILSSWFLRRQNRTLLV
;
A
#
# COMPACT_ATOMS: atom_id res chain seq x y z
N ILE A 1 0.77 -26.73 9.60
CA ILE A 1 0.41 -25.86 8.46
C ILE A 1 0.80 -24.39 8.65
N ARG A 2 0.14 -23.56 9.49
CA ARG A 2 0.47 -22.11 9.61
C ARG A 2 1.92 -21.84 10.04
N ARG A 3 2.38 -22.48 11.13
CA ARG A 3 3.74 -22.33 11.67
C ARG A 3 4.82 -22.77 10.67
N GLU A 4 4.56 -23.80 9.88
CA GLU A 4 5.49 -24.28 8.84
C GLU A 4 5.60 -23.29 7.69
N ARG A 5 4.48 -22.69 7.25
CA ARG A 5 4.47 -21.62 6.23
C ARG A 5 5.20 -20.37 6.72
N GLU A 6 5.00 -19.98 7.98
CA GLU A 6 5.72 -18.86 8.59
C GLU A 6 7.24 -19.13 8.66
N LEU A 7 7.66 -20.35 9.03
CA LEU A 7 9.06 -20.75 9.02
C LEU A 7 9.64 -20.76 7.60
N ALA A 8 8.88 -21.26 6.62
CA ALA A 8 9.28 -21.26 5.22
C ALA A 8 9.49 -19.82 4.70
N LEU A 9 8.57 -18.90 5.03
CA LEU A 9 8.68 -17.49 4.66
C LEU A 9 9.89 -16.82 5.35
N ARG A 10 10.14 -17.09 6.63
CA ARG A 10 11.32 -16.55 7.33
C ARG A 10 12.63 -17.03 6.70
N ARG A 11 12.74 -18.32 6.39
CA ARG A 11 13.92 -18.87 5.69
C ARG A 11 14.09 -18.26 4.30
N TYR A 12 12.97 -18.06 3.61
CA TYR A 12 12.95 -17.41 2.30
C TYR A 12 13.50 -15.99 2.36
N VAL A 13 12.97 -15.15 3.27
CA VAL A 13 13.42 -13.77 3.47
C VAL A 13 14.89 -13.71 3.87
N ALA A 14 15.34 -14.58 4.78
CA ALA A 14 16.74 -14.63 5.20
C ALA A 14 17.70 -14.97 4.04
N ARG A 15 17.25 -15.80 3.09
CA ARG A 15 18.04 -16.17 1.90
C ARG A 15 18.08 -15.07 0.84
N VAL A 16 16.95 -14.42 0.59
CA VAL A 16 16.78 -13.48 -0.53
C VAL A 16 17.12 -12.04 -0.16
N GLY A 17 16.89 -11.64 1.09
CA GLY A 17 17.16 -10.30 1.60
C GLY A 17 18.57 -9.79 1.27
N PRO A 18 19.65 -10.55 1.54
CA PRO A 18 21.02 -10.14 1.20
C PRO A 18 21.26 -9.95 -0.31
N GLN A 19 20.63 -10.78 -1.15
CA GLN A 19 20.72 -10.67 -2.61
C GLN A 19 20.05 -9.38 -3.09
N LEU A 20 18.88 -9.07 -2.54
CA LEU A 20 18.13 -7.87 -2.88
C LEU A 20 18.86 -6.59 -2.43
N ALA A 21 19.44 -6.61 -1.24
CA ALA A 21 20.27 -5.50 -0.74
C ALA A 21 21.47 -5.25 -1.68
N THR A 22 22.17 -6.32 -2.05
CA THR A 22 23.33 -6.24 -2.95
C THR A 22 22.96 -5.69 -4.34
N LEU A 23 21.84 -6.13 -4.93
CA LEU A 23 21.39 -5.63 -6.22
C LEU A 23 20.89 -4.17 -6.13
N THR A 24 20.20 -3.82 -5.05
CA THR A 24 19.79 -2.42 -4.78
C THR A 24 21.01 -1.51 -4.74
N ASP A 25 22.06 -1.91 -4.03
CA ASP A 25 23.32 -1.16 -3.96
C ASP A 25 24.01 -1.07 -5.31
N ARG A 26 24.06 -2.18 -6.07
CA ARG A 26 24.62 -2.18 -7.44
C ARG A 26 23.88 -1.23 -8.37
N VAL A 27 22.54 -1.22 -8.33
CA VAL A 27 21.73 -0.27 -9.11
C VAL A 27 22.03 1.16 -8.69
N ARG A 28 22.08 1.44 -7.38
CA ARG A 28 22.38 2.77 -6.85
C ARG A 28 23.77 3.27 -7.28
N ILE A 29 24.79 2.41 -7.23
CA ILE A 29 26.17 2.74 -7.61
C ILE A 29 26.26 2.96 -9.13
N LYS A 30 25.73 2.03 -9.93
CA LYS A 30 25.90 2.04 -11.40
C LYS A 30 24.98 3.01 -12.13
N CYS A 31 23.81 3.32 -11.59
CA CYS A 31 22.84 4.23 -12.21
C CYS A 31 22.89 5.65 -11.62
N GLY A 32 23.78 5.90 -10.65
CA GLY A 32 23.77 7.09 -9.81
C GLY A 32 22.58 7.12 -8.84
N GLN A 33 22.58 8.04 -7.88
CA GLN A 33 21.49 8.23 -6.91
C GLN A 33 20.13 8.66 -7.53
N LYS A 34 20.00 8.60 -8.86
CA LYS A 34 18.76 8.95 -9.56
C LYS A 34 17.79 7.77 -9.45
N ARG A 35 16.52 8.07 -9.15
CA ARG A 35 15.46 7.06 -9.00
C ARG A 35 15.46 6.10 -10.21
N PRO A 36 15.18 4.80 -10.02
CA PRO A 36 15.11 3.80 -11.10
C PRO A 36 14.15 4.17 -12.24
N GLU A 37 13.23 5.10 -11.98
CA GLU A 37 12.18 5.56 -12.89
C GLU A 37 12.66 6.62 -13.90
N ALA A 38 13.81 7.28 -13.66
CA ALA A 38 14.33 8.30 -14.57
C ALA A 38 15.02 7.63 -15.78
N ALA A 39 14.39 7.72 -16.95
CA ALA A 39 14.94 7.34 -18.24
C ALA A 39 15.95 8.42 -18.70
N VAL A 40 17.18 8.32 -18.22
CA VAL A 40 18.34 8.90 -18.90
C VAL A 40 19.03 7.76 -19.63
N GLU A 41 19.68 8.00 -20.76
CA GLU A 41 20.50 7.00 -21.44
C GLU A 41 21.47 6.35 -20.45
N ALA A 42 21.06 5.19 -19.94
CA ALA A 42 21.81 4.43 -18.98
C ALA A 42 22.93 3.72 -19.74
N ASP A 43 24.17 3.88 -19.28
CA ASP A 43 25.27 3.04 -19.73
C ASP A 43 24.90 1.54 -19.55
N ASP A 44 25.47 0.68 -20.38
CA ASP A 44 25.10 -0.74 -20.45
C ASP A 44 25.27 -1.45 -19.10
N ALA A 45 26.20 -0.97 -18.25
CA ALA A 45 26.36 -1.42 -16.88
C ALA A 45 25.15 -1.14 -15.98
N CYS A 46 24.49 0.01 -16.13
CA CYS A 46 23.26 0.35 -15.39
C CYS A 46 22.06 -0.44 -15.92
N LYS A 47 21.92 -0.59 -17.25
CA LYS A 47 20.86 -1.41 -17.86
C LYS A 47 20.92 -2.85 -17.36
N SER A 48 22.11 -3.45 -17.37
CA SER A 48 22.34 -4.82 -16.88
C SER A 48 21.98 -4.97 -15.40
N ALA A 49 22.44 -4.04 -14.55
CA ALA A 49 22.11 -4.07 -13.12
C ALA A 49 20.61 -3.89 -12.84
N ARG A 50 19.92 -3.03 -13.60
CA ARG A 50 18.46 -2.88 -13.53
C ARG A 50 17.74 -4.16 -13.99
N ALA A 51 18.18 -4.79 -15.08
CA ALA A 51 17.58 -6.02 -15.57
C ALA A 51 17.71 -7.16 -14.55
N GLU A 52 18.89 -7.32 -13.93
CA GLU A 52 19.10 -8.29 -12.84
C GLU A 52 18.20 -8.01 -11.64
N TYR A 53 18.07 -6.74 -11.23
CA TYR A 53 17.20 -6.33 -10.13
C TYR A 53 15.72 -6.63 -10.42
N VAL A 54 15.23 -6.24 -11.61
CA VAL A 54 13.84 -6.49 -12.04
C VAL A 54 13.56 -7.99 -12.11
N ALA A 55 14.50 -8.79 -12.63
CA ALA A 55 14.38 -10.24 -12.67
C ALA A 55 14.31 -10.85 -11.26
N LEU A 56 15.15 -10.38 -10.32
CA LEU A 56 15.09 -10.83 -8.93
C LEU A 56 13.74 -10.47 -8.30
N ILE A 57 13.33 -9.19 -8.35
CA ILE A 57 12.04 -8.73 -7.79
C ILE A 57 10.89 -9.56 -8.35
N GLY A 58 10.82 -9.74 -9.67
CA GLY A 58 9.76 -10.55 -10.27
C GLY A 58 9.76 -12.01 -9.79
N ARG A 59 10.93 -12.59 -9.48
CA ARG A 59 11.02 -13.91 -8.84
C ARG A 59 10.55 -13.87 -7.39
N VAL A 60 10.99 -12.88 -6.62
CA VAL A 60 10.58 -12.68 -5.21
C VAL A 60 9.06 -12.55 -5.11
N GLU A 61 8.44 -11.73 -5.95
CA GLU A 61 7.00 -11.54 -5.99
C GLU A 61 6.27 -12.85 -6.26
N ARG A 62 6.70 -13.64 -7.25
CA ARG A 62 6.08 -14.95 -7.54
C ARG A 62 6.22 -15.94 -6.39
N GLU A 63 7.43 -16.10 -5.85
CA GLU A 63 7.72 -17.09 -4.81
C GLU A 63 7.06 -16.72 -3.47
N THR A 64 7.04 -15.43 -3.13
CA THR A 64 6.29 -14.94 -1.94
C THR A 64 4.79 -15.05 -2.14
N ALA A 65 4.28 -14.82 -3.34
CA ALA A 65 2.86 -15.03 -3.64
C ALA A 65 2.44 -16.49 -3.53
N GLU A 66 3.28 -17.42 -3.97
CA GLU A 66 3.02 -18.85 -3.78
C GLU A 66 3.00 -19.21 -2.29
N LEU A 67 3.95 -18.72 -1.51
CA LEU A 67 4.00 -18.97 -0.06
C LEU A 67 2.85 -18.32 0.71
N THR A 68 2.40 -17.14 0.29
CA THR A 68 1.41 -16.32 1.01
C THR A 68 -0.02 -16.64 0.57
N TRP A 69 -0.22 -16.75 -0.74
CA TRP A 69 -1.55 -16.85 -1.38
C TRP A 69 -1.80 -18.22 -2.03
N GLY A 70 -0.77 -19.07 -2.16
CA GLY A 70 -0.89 -20.43 -2.69
C GLY A 70 -1.15 -20.55 -4.19
N SER A 71 -1.20 -19.43 -4.93
CA SER A 71 -1.23 -19.39 -6.39
C SER A 71 -1.11 -17.97 -6.94
N ALA A 72 -0.63 -17.84 -8.18
CA ALA A 72 -0.66 -16.57 -8.93
C ALA A 72 -2.09 -16.03 -9.13
N GLN A 73 -3.08 -16.90 -9.25
CA GLN A 73 -4.48 -16.49 -9.36
C GLN A 73 -5.01 -15.89 -8.06
N ALA A 74 -4.63 -16.44 -6.90
CA ALA A 74 -4.98 -15.88 -5.59
C ALA A 74 -4.31 -14.53 -5.35
N GLN A 75 -3.06 -14.36 -5.77
CA GLN A 75 -2.41 -13.04 -5.81
C GLN A 75 -3.15 -12.07 -6.73
N ALA A 76 -3.53 -12.54 -7.93
CA ALA A 76 -4.50 -11.97 -8.86
C ALA A 76 -5.69 -11.30 -8.15
N ARG A 77 -6.46 -12.16 -7.47
CA ARG A 77 -7.67 -11.79 -6.72
C ARG A 77 -7.37 -10.85 -5.57
N ARG A 78 -6.26 -11.04 -4.84
CA ARG A 78 -5.88 -10.13 -3.75
C ARG A 78 -5.57 -8.74 -4.28
N ALA A 79 -4.82 -8.63 -5.38
CA ALA A 79 -4.50 -7.34 -5.98
C ALA A 79 -5.77 -6.62 -6.47
N GLN A 80 -6.71 -7.36 -7.06
CA GLN A 80 -8.02 -6.81 -7.43
C GLN A 80 -8.80 -6.34 -6.20
N PHE A 81 -8.89 -7.17 -5.16
CA PHE A 81 -9.54 -6.80 -3.90
C PHE A 81 -8.90 -5.56 -3.27
N THR A 82 -7.56 -5.45 -3.29
CA THR A 82 -6.85 -4.26 -2.80
C THR A 82 -7.22 -3.00 -3.56
N ARG A 83 -7.40 -3.10 -4.88
CA ARG A 83 -7.85 -1.95 -5.68
C ARG A 83 -9.27 -1.54 -5.31
N ASP A 84 -10.18 -2.50 -5.25
CA ASP A 84 -11.61 -2.26 -5.07
C ASP A 84 -11.97 -1.82 -3.63
N PHE A 85 -11.31 -2.42 -2.64
CA PHE A 85 -11.68 -2.31 -1.23
C PHE A 85 -10.54 -1.88 -0.30
N GLY A 86 -9.30 -1.81 -0.78
CA GLY A 86 -8.13 -1.63 0.08
C GLY A 86 -7.81 -2.89 0.89
N CYS A 87 -7.69 -2.77 2.21
CA CYS A 87 -7.31 -3.92 3.05
C CYS A 87 -8.51 -4.75 3.52
N SER A 88 -9.71 -4.17 3.57
CA SER A 88 -10.94 -4.84 3.96
C SER A 88 -12.13 -4.32 3.16
N GLY A 89 -12.98 -5.24 2.72
CA GLY A 89 -14.26 -4.90 2.09
C GLY A 89 -15.29 -4.45 3.12
N TRP A 90 -16.34 -3.80 2.63
CA TRP A 90 -17.50 -3.39 3.41
C TRP A 90 -18.75 -4.15 2.95
N THR A 91 -19.70 -4.30 3.86
CA THR A 91 -21.07 -4.72 3.52
C THR A 91 -22.02 -3.53 3.60
N SER A 92 -23.24 -3.68 3.07
CA SER A 92 -24.31 -2.70 3.21
C SER A 92 -24.62 -2.38 4.67
N GLU A 93 -24.60 -3.40 5.53
CA GLU A 93 -24.89 -3.28 6.96
C GLU A 93 -23.79 -2.51 7.69
N ALA A 94 -22.53 -2.75 7.34
CA ALA A 94 -21.39 -2.01 7.90
C ALA A 94 -21.48 -0.52 7.55
N ILE A 95 -21.76 -0.20 6.28
CA ILE A 95 -21.96 1.19 5.84
C ILE A 95 -23.17 1.83 6.56
N ALA A 96 -24.27 1.10 6.69
CA ALA A 96 -25.47 1.58 7.39
C ALA A 96 -25.24 1.81 8.88
N GLU A 97 -24.41 0.98 9.53
CA GLU A 97 -23.97 1.19 10.91
C GLU A 97 -23.12 2.45 11.02
N ILE A 98 -22.03 2.55 10.26
CA ILE A 98 -21.11 3.69 10.32
C ILE A 98 -21.85 5.01 10.06
N LYS A 99 -22.80 5.01 9.10
CA LYS A 99 -23.62 6.19 8.78
C LYS A 99 -24.38 6.75 9.98
N ARG A 100 -24.78 5.92 10.96
CA ARG A 100 -25.47 6.39 12.18
C ARG A 100 -24.61 7.28 13.06
N HIS A 101 -23.29 7.17 12.92
CA HIS A 101 -22.31 7.90 13.73
C HIS A 101 -21.73 9.12 13.01
N ALA A 102 -22.29 9.48 11.85
CA ALA A 102 -21.87 10.65 11.09
C ALA A 102 -22.04 11.95 11.90
N PRO A 103 -21.16 12.96 11.73
CA PRO A 103 -20.07 13.02 10.75
C PRO A 103 -18.83 12.19 11.19
N ILE A 104 -18.08 11.66 10.22
CA ILE A 104 -16.96 10.73 10.44
C ILE A 104 -15.60 11.41 10.19
N VAL A 105 -14.59 11.01 10.94
CA VAL A 105 -13.17 11.18 10.59
C VAL A 105 -12.50 9.80 10.51
N GLU A 106 -11.87 9.47 9.38
CA GLU A 106 -11.13 8.22 9.16
C GLU A 106 -9.61 8.46 9.30
N LEU A 107 -8.92 7.65 10.10
CA LEU A 107 -7.47 7.60 10.14
C LEU A 107 -6.97 6.33 9.43
N GLY A 108 -5.90 6.45 8.65
CA GLY A 108 -5.42 5.34 7.84
C GLY A 108 -6.29 5.08 6.62
N ALA A 109 -6.86 6.16 6.05
CA ALA A 109 -7.80 6.07 4.93
C ALA A 109 -7.17 5.50 3.64
N GLY A 110 -5.84 5.36 3.59
CA GLY A 110 -5.09 4.78 2.48
C GLY A 110 -5.38 5.48 1.16
N ASN A 111 -5.95 4.73 0.20
CA ASN A 111 -6.35 5.28 -1.10
C ASN A 111 -7.81 5.76 -1.14
N GLY A 112 -8.50 5.84 0.00
CA GLY A 112 -9.83 6.43 0.12
C GLY A 112 -10.98 5.55 -0.37
N GLN A 113 -10.79 4.24 -0.50
CA GLN A 113 -11.87 3.33 -0.92
C GLN A 113 -13.09 3.40 0.02
N TRP A 114 -12.85 3.40 1.34
CA TRP A 114 -13.91 3.53 2.34
C TRP A 114 -14.54 4.92 2.33
N LEU A 115 -13.75 6.00 2.27
CA LEU A 115 -14.28 7.36 2.08
C LEU A 115 -15.20 7.45 0.85
N ALA A 116 -14.80 6.88 -0.28
CA ALA A 116 -15.61 6.90 -1.50
C ALA A 116 -16.93 6.13 -1.31
N ALA A 117 -16.89 4.99 -0.62
CA ALA A 117 -18.09 4.21 -0.30
C ALA A 117 -19.04 4.96 0.66
N LEU A 118 -18.49 5.56 1.71
CA LEU A 118 -19.22 6.36 2.69
C LEU A 118 -19.84 7.61 2.05
N ALA A 119 -19.09 8.31 1.20
CA ALA A 119 -19.58 9.47 0.46
C ALA A 119 -20.74 9.11 -0.47
N ARG A 120 -20.66 7.98 -1.20
CA ARG A 120 -21.78 7.47 -2.02
C ARG A 120 -23.02 7.14 -1.18
N ALA A 121 -22.85 6.76 0.08
CA ALA A 121 -23.94 6.53 1.03
C ALA A 121 -24.47 7.82 1.69
N GLY A 122 -23.92 8.99 1.33
CA GLY A 122 -24.31 10.29 1.87
C GLY A 122 -23.77 10.57 3.27
N VAL A 123 -22.67 9.93 3.67
CA VAL A 123 -21.99 10.19 4.95
C VAL A 123 -21.05 11.38 4.78
N ASP A 124 -21.14 12.38 5.67
CA ASP A 124 -20.11 13.39 5.83
C ASP A 124 -18.87 12.74 6.48
N ALA A 125 -17.88 12.41 5.67
CA ALA A 125 -16.63 11.81 6.11
C ALA A 125 -15.43 12.59 5.57
N VAL A 126 -14.42 12.76 6.42
CA VAL A 126 -13.08 13.22 6.03
C VAL A 126 -12.08 12.15 6.42
N GLY A 127 -11.09 11.87 5.59
CA GLY A 127 -10.08 10.87 5.92
C GLY A 127 -8.67 11.39 5.77
N TYR A 128 -7.78 10.85 6.61
CA TYR A 128 -6.38 11.20 6.69
C TYR A 128 -5.49 9.96 6.56
N ASP A 129 -4.36 10.12 5.89
CA ASP A 129 -3.32 9.09 5.79
C ASP A 129 -1.92 9.73 5.67
N ASP A 130 -0.90 9.07 6.20
CA ASP A 130 0.49 9.53 6.14
C ASP A 130 1.23 9.02 4.90
N PHE A 131 0.61 8.08 4.18
CA PHE A 131 1.06 7.39 2.99
C PHE A 131 2.36 6.60 3.16
N SER A 132 2.73 6.26 4.40
CA SER A 132 3.98 5.55 4.70
C SER A 132 3.92 4.05 4.36
N ALA A 133 2.70 3.48 4.32
CA ALA A 133 2.47 2.04 4.18
C ALA A 133 1.40 1.68 3.12
N LEU A 134 1.37 2.38 1.99
CA LEU A 134 0.35 2.13 0.96
C LEU A 134 0.56 0.77 0.25
N PRO A 135 -0.49 -0.06 0.14
CA PRO A 135 -0.40 -1.36 -0.55
C PRO A 135 -0.49 -1.26 -2.08
N LEU A 136 -0.72 -0.05 -2.64
CA LEU A 136 -0.77 0.21 -4.08
C LEU A 136 0.42 1.10 -4.49
N PRO A 137 1.08 0.83 -5.64
CA PRO A 137 2.19 1.65 -6.11
C PRO A 137 1.74 3.10 -6.39
N ALA A 138 2.67 4.04 -6.18
CA ALA A 138 2.50 5.50 -6.24
C ALA A 138 2.09 6.09 -7.62
N ALA A 139 1.63 5.26 -8.57
CA ALA A 139 1.16 5.70 -9.88
C ALA A 139 -0.02 6.67 -9.82
N SER A 140 -0.71 6.73 -8.68
CA SER A 140 -1.64 7.80 -8.33
C SER A 140 -1.03 8.58 -7.18
N ALA A 141 -0.75 9.88 -7.36
CA ALA A 141 -0.30 10.74 -6.26
C ALA A 141 -1.34 10.69 -5.12
N PRO A 142 -1.07 9.96 -4.01
CA PRO A 142 -2.09 9.71 -3.00
C PRO A 142 -2.56 11.05 -2.41
N GLY A 143 -3.88 11.19 -2.29
CA GLY A 143 -4.54 12.37 -1.72
C GLY A 143 -5.04 13.43 -2.71
N LYS A 144 -4.44 13.60 -3.90
CA LYS A 144 -4.99 14.55 -4.90
C LYS A 144 -6.19 14.00 -5.67
N THR A 145 -6.15 12.71 -6.00
CA THR A 145 -7.22 12.04 -6.78
C THR A 145 -8.27 11.38 -5.90
N THR A 146 -7.96 11.12 -4.63
CA THR A 146 -8.80 10.32 -3.72
C THR A 146 -9.58 11.16 -2.71
N GLY A 147 -9.26 12.45 -2.56
CA GLY A 147 -9.84 13.30 -1.53
C GLY A 147 -9.34 13.00 -0.11
N VAL A 148 -8.36 12.10 0.04
CA VAL A 148 -7.71 11.79 1.32
C VAL A 148 -6.73 12.90 1.67
N LEU A 149 -6.84 13.47 2.86
CA LEU A 149 -5.93 14.49 3.34
C LEU A 149 -4.66 13.86 3.90
N ARG A 150 -3.54 14.57 3.82
CA ARG A 150 -2.31 14.10 4.45
C ARG A 150 -2.38 14.31 5.96
N GLY A 151 -2.12 13.28 6.75
CA GLY A 151 -2.08 13.37 8.21
C GLY A 151 -2.01 12.01 8.89
N ASP A 152 -1.56 12.01 10.14
CA ASP A 152 -1.52 10.85 11.03
C ASP A 152 -2.33 11.14 12.30
N GLU A 153 -2.20 10.33 13.35
CA GLU A 153 -2.96 10.48 14.60
C GLU A 153 -2.81 11.87 15.25
N ARG A 154 -1.74 12.63 14.94
CA ARG A 154 -1.54 13.99 15.46
C ARG A 154 -2.65 14.94 14.99
N ILE A 155 -3.33 14.65 13.89
CA ILE A 155 -4.48 15.46 13.42
C ILE A 155 -5.64 15.48 14.43
N LEU A 156 -5.80 14.43 15.26
CA LEU A 156 -6.80 14.40 16.33
C LEU A 156 -6.53 15.42 17.44
N SER A 157 -5.27 15.86 17.58
CA SER A 157 -4.91 16.95 18.50
C SER A 157 -5.19 18.34 17.92
N SER A 158 -5.45 18.43 16.61
CA SER A 158 -5.69 19.71 15.95
C SER A 158 -6.96 20.36 16.47
N TRP A 159 -6.87 21.67 16.73
CA TRP A 159 -8.00 22.46 17.20
C TRP A 159 -9.18 22.46 16.21
N PHE A 160 -8.89 22.36 14.90
CA PHE A 160 -9.91 22.31 13.87
C PHE A 160 -10.79 21.06 13.98
N LEU A 161 -10.20 19.87 14.12
CA LEU A 161 -10.96 18.63 14.28
C LEU A 161 -11.63 18.53 15.65
N ARG A 162 -11.00 19.00 16.73
CA ARG A 162 -11.63 19.04 18.06
C ARG A 162 -12.91 19.87 18.12
N ARG A 163 -13.07 20.83 17.20
CA ARG A 163 -14.29 21.66 17.09
C ARG A 163 -15.38 21.03 16.22
N GLN A 164 -15.05 20.01 15.45
CA GLN A 164 -15.99 19.27 14.63
C GLN A 164 -16.34 18.00 15.41
N ASN A 165 -17.56 17.90 15.96
CA ASN A 165 -18.04 16.71 16.68
C ASN A 165 -18.16 15.51 15.72
N ARG A 166 -17.03 14.96 15.28
CA ARG A 166 -16.90 13.83 14.38
C ARG A 166 -16.58 12.56 15.15
N THR A 167 -17.18 11.45 14.75
CA THR A 167 -16.84 10.12 15.25
C THR A 167 -15.59 9.61 14.54
N LEU A 168 -14.64 9.07 15.29
CA LEU A 168 -13.44 8.46 14.75
C LEU A 168 -13.72 7.05 14.19
N LEU A 169 -13.26 6.81 12.97
CA LEU A 169 -13.16 5.52 12.31
C LEU A 169 -11.67 5.17 12.13
N VAL A 170 -11.29 3.95 12.50
CA VAL A 170 -9.92 3.39 12.42
C VAL A 170 -9.95 2.00 11.82
#